data_AF-A0A919D980-F1
#
_entry.id   AF-A0A919D980-F1
#
_cell.length_a   1.000
_cell.length_b   1.000
_cell.length_c   1.000
_cell.angle_alpha   90.00
_cell.angle_beta   90.00
_cell.angle_gamma   90.00
#
_symmetry.space_group_name_H-M   'P 1'
#
loop_
_entity.id
_entity.type
_entity.pdbx_description
1 polymer ?
#
loop_
_entity_poly.entity_id
_entity_poly.type
_entity_poly.pdbx_seq_one_letter_code
_entity_poly.pdbx_strand_id
1 'polypeptide(L)'
;MSLLPDQWSLLEELAAAHARAPGWLHGGHDEGDNRQRNSAVQALAREQLCELAPAGRPELAGPRGGGWAARITADGVLALQYRRRRDQPAPAQRPAEVADPALVPLELLDSEMEPLRRFLAIPGLGDARVVLVRDVVEQARAVPGGRRWQLTATAQQVEAIGFVLRLEALTGTARAWHRFLREYGPPIRPAR
;
A
#
# COMPACT_ATOMS: atom_id res chain seq x y z
N MET A 1 0.28 -11.68 1.55
CA MET A 1 -0.70 -11.88 0.48
C MET A 1 -0.28 -11.02 -0.70
N SER A 2 -0.21 -11.60 -1.90
CA SER A 2 0.12 -10.92 -3.16
C SER A 2 -1.13 -10.81 -4.04
N LEU A 3 -1.21 -9.73 -4.83
CA LEU A 3 -2.29 -9.57 -5.79
C LEU A 3 -2.03 -10.41 -7.04
N LEU A 4 -3.11 -10.94 -7.60
CA LEU A 4 -3.14 -11.71 -8.84
C LEU A 4 -3.08 -10.79 -10.09
N PRO A 5 -2.68 -11.30 -11.28
CA PRO A 5 -2.59 -10.48 -12.49
C PRO A 5 -3.89 -9.79 -12.90
N ASP A 6 -5.04 -10.44 -12.70
CA ASP A 6 -6.38 -9.90 -12.97
C ASP A 6 -6.77 -8.78 -12.01
N GLN A 7 -6.44 -8.92 -10.73
CA GLN A 7 -6.61 -7.87 -9.72
C GLN A 7 -5.77 -6.63 -10.04
N TRP A 8 -4.52 -6.83 -10.48
CA TRP A 8 -3.67 -5.74 -10.95
C TRP A 8 -4.23 -5.03 -12.17
N SER A 9 -4.71 -5.80 -13.16
CA SER A 9 -5.31 -5.25 -14.38
C SER A 9 -6.56 -4.42 -14.05
N LEU A 10 -7.43 -4.92 -13.17
CA LEU A 10 -8.60 -4.19 -12.72
C LEU A 10 -8.26 -2.91 -11.95
N LEU A 11 -7.20 -2.93 -11.13
CA LEU A 11 -6.75 -1.74 -10.41
C LEU A 11 -6.22 -0.67 -11.39
N GLU A 12 -5.51 -1.07 -12.45
CA GLU A 12 -5.08 -0.18 -13.52
C GLU A 12 -6.27 0.42 -14.29
N GLU A 13 -7.30 -0.37 -14.57
CA GLU A 13 -8.55 0.11 -15.17
C GLU A 13 -9.25 1.15 -14.29
N LEU A 14 -9.36 0.89 -12.98
CA LEU A 14 -9.95 1.82 -12.01
C LEU A 14 -9.16 3.14 -11.95
N ALA A 15 -7.83 3.07 -11.98
CA ALA A 15 -6.97 4.25 -12.03
C ALA A 15 -7.16 5.05 -13.32
N ALA A 16 -7.23 4.37 -14.46
CA ALA A 16 -7.42 5.00 -15.76
C ALA A 16 -8.81 5.65 -15.87
N ALA A 17 -9.84 5.03 -15.30
CA ALA A 17 -11.17 5.61 -15.23
C ALA A 17 -11.19 6.88 -14.36
N HIS A 18 -10.60 6.80 -13.16
CA HIS A 18 -10.51 7.93 -12.23
C HIS A 18 -9.74 9.13 -12.83
N ALA A 19 -8.67 8.88 -13.58
CA ALA A 19 -7.89 9.93 -14.25
C ALA A 19 -8.67 10.66 -15.35
N ARG A 20 -9.63 9.99 -16.00
CA ARG A 20 -10.49 10.60 -17.04
C ARG A 20 -11.64 11.39 -16.43
N ALA A 21 -12.29 10.80 -15.43
CA ALA A 21 -13.34 11.42 -14.67
C ALA A 21 -13.36 10.82 -13.26
N PRO A 22 -13.16 11.61 -12.20
CA PRO A 22 -13.25 11.10 -10.85
C PRO A 22 -14.68 10.58 -10.61
N GLY A 23 -14.84 9.26 -10.55
CA GLY A 23 -16.15 8.62 -10.55
C GLY A 23 -16.08 7.10 -10.33
N TRP A 24 -17.25 6.47 -10.38
CA TRP A 24 -17.41 5.03 -10.23
C TRP A 24 -17.19 4.33 -11.57
N LEU A 25 -16.37 3.27 -11.56
CA LEU A 25 -16.31 2.31 -12.66
C LEU A 25 -17.36 1.24 -12.41
N HIS A 26 -18.10 0.87 -13.45
CA HIS A 26 -19.18 -0.12 -13.37
C HIS A 26 -18.77 -1.42 -14.07
N GLY A 27 -19.07 -2.56 -13.46
CA GLY A 27 -18.98 -3.88 -14.08
C GLY A 27 -20.32 -4.31 -14.69
N GLY A 28 -20.28 -4.79 -15.94
CA GLY A 28 -21.47 -5.27 -16.67
C GLY A 28 -22.03 -6.61 -16.19
N HIS A 29 -23.17 -7.03 -16.75
CA HIS A 29 -23.97 -8.19 -16.30
C HIS A 29 -23.61 -9.54 -16.93
N ASP A 30 -22.62 -9.62 -17.82
CA ASP A 30 -22.33 -10.88 -18.55
C ASP A 30 -21.75 -11.97 -17.63
N GLU A 31 -22.50 -13.07 -17.46
CA GLU A 31 -22.39 -14.04 -16.35
C GLU A 31 -21.04 -14.76 -16.19
N GLY A 32 -20.24 -14.86 -17.25
CA GLY A 32 -18.93 -15.54 -17.25
C GLY A 32 -17.80 -14.65 -16.74
N ASP A 33 -17.58 -13.52 -17.40
CA ASP A 33 -16.49 -12.56 -17.11
C ASP A 33 -16.79 -11.73 -15.83
N ASN A 34 -18.08 -11.55 -15.51
CA ASN A 34 -18.52 -10.80 -14.34
C ASN A 34 -18.16 -11.52 -13.01
N ARG A 35 -18.14 -12.86 -12.95
CA ARG A 35 -17.80 -13.58 -11.70
C ARG A 35 -16.33 -13.39 -11.30
N GLN A 36 -15.42 -13.44 -12.26
CA GLN A 36 -13.99 -13.24 -12.01
C GLN A 36 -13.72 -11.77 -11.64
N ARG A 37 -14.28 -10.82 -12.40
CA ARG A 37 -14.12 -9.38 -12.11
C ARG A 37 -14.78 -8.97 -10.79
N ASN A 38 -15.94 -9.55 -10.44
CA ASN A 38 -16.56 -9.34 -9.13
C ASN A 38 -15.68 -9.91 -8.00
N SER A 39 -15.08 -11.08 -8.19
CA SER A 39 -14.16 -11.63 -7.19
C SER A 39 -12.90 -10.77 -7.04
N ALA A 40 -12.37 -10.25 -8.15
CA ALA A 40 -11.22 -9.35 -8.15
C ALA A 40 -11.53 -8.01 -7.45
N VAL A 41 -12.67 -7.38 -7.73
CA VAL A 41 -13.05 -6.11 -7.10
C VAL A 41 -13.30 -6.28 -5.58
N GLN A 42 -13.90 -7.40 -5.17
CA GLN A 42 -14.08 -7.72 -3.76
C GLN A 42 -12.74 -7.94 -3.05
N ALA A 43 -11.78 -8.60 -3.70
CA ALA A 43 -10.43 -8.76 -3.16
C ALA A 43 -9.72 -7.40 -3.01
N LEU A 44 -9.76 -6.55 -4.04
CA LEU A 44 -9.18 -5.20 -3.98
C LEU A 44 -9.83 -4.33 -2.89
N ALA A 45 -11.14 -4.48 -2.66
CA ALA A 45 -11.88 -3.74 -1.64
C ALA A 45 -11.55 -4.20 -0.21
N ARG A 46 -11.36 -5.51 0.00
CA ARG A 46 -10.84 -6.04 1.28
C ARG A 46 -9.46 -5.47 1.59
N GLU A 47 -8.67 -5.25 0.55
CA GLU A 47 -7.37 -4.60 0.62
C GLU A 47 -7.44 -3.07 0.59
N GLN A 48 -8.63 -2.46 0.66
CA GLN A 48 -8.79 -1.01 0.70
C GLN A 48 -8.14 -0.27 -0.49
N LEU A 49 -7.85 -0.98 -1.59
CA LEU A 49 -7.26 -0.42 -2.81
C LEU A 49 -8.34 0.19 -3.72
N CYS A 50 -9.57 -0.27 -3.54
CA CYS A 50 -10.77 0.35 -4.09
C CYS A 50 -11.88 0.40 -3.04
N GLU A 51 -12.81 1.32 -3.20
CA GLU A 51 -14.05 1.36 -2.46
C GLU A 51 -15.15 0.77 -3.34
N LEU A 52 -16.00 -0.09 -2.76
CA LEU A 52 -17.20 -0.61 -3.39
C LEU A 52 -18.39 0.27 -3.08
N ALA A 53 -19.27 0.47 -4.07
CA ALA A 53 -20.53 1.14 -3.86
C ALA A 53 -21.34 0.41 -2.77
N PRO A 54 -21.89 1.13 -1.79
CA PRO A 54 -22.64 0.50 -0.72
C PRO A 54 -23.88 -0.21 -1.26
N ALA A 55 -24.27 -1.33 -0.63
CA ALA A 55 -25.40 -2.15 -1.07
C ALA A 55 -26.75 -1.39 -1.15
N GLY A 56 -26.89 -0.31 -0.38
CA GLY A 56 -28.06 0.58 -0.41
C GLY A 56 -28.05 1.63 -1.54
N ARG A 57 -27.07 1.58 -2.45
CA ARG A 57 -26.92 2.49 -3.59
C ARG A 57 -26.90 1.73 -4.92
N PRO A 58 -27.92 0.93 -5.26
CA PRO A 58 -27.95 0.15 -6.50
C PRO A 58 -27.95 1.02 -7.76
N GLU A 59 -28.35 2.30 -7.67
CA GLU A 59 -28.22 3.28 -8.75
C GLU A 59 -26.76 3.50 -9.16
N LEU A 60 -25.82 3.28 -8.23
CA LEU A 60 -24.40 3.32 -8.53
C LEU A 60 -23.91 2.03 -9.17
N ALA A 61 -24.62 0.90 -9.08
CA ALA A 61 -24.21 -0.36 -9.69
C ALA A 61 -24.55 -0.49 -11.20
N GLY A 62 -25.04 0.60 -11.80
CA GLY A 62 -25.44 0.68 -13.21
C GLY A 62 -26.97 0.56 -13.41
N PRO A 63 -27.46 0.82 -14.63
CA PRO A 63 -28.88 1.07 -14.92
C PRO A 63 -29.85 -0.11 -14.65
N ARG A 64 -29.36 -1.30 -14.27
CA ARG A 64 -30.19 -2.48 -13.97
C ARG A 64 -29.87 -3.16 -12.63
N GLY A 65 -29.07 -2.53 -11.76
CA GLY A 65 -28.93 -2.94 -10.35
C GLY A 65 -28.28 -4.31 -10.06
N GLY A 66 -27.83 -5.06 -11.06
CA GLY A 66 -27.17 -6.37 -10.90
C GLY A 66 -25.64 -6.36 -11.11
N GLY A 67 -25.01 -5.19 -10.99
CA GLY A 67 -23.59 -4.98 -11.28
C GLY A 67 -22.81 -4.60 -10.02
N TRP A 68 -21.52 -4.32 -10.18
CA TRP A 68 -20.72 -3.68 -9.14
C TRP A 68 -20.30 -2.29 -9.60
N ALA A 69 -20.10 -1.40 -8.62
CA ALA A 69 -19.40 -0.16 -8.85
C ALA A 69 -18.24 -0.03 -7.88
N ALA A 70 -17.09 0.39 -8.40
CA ALA A 70 -15.91 0.63 -7.59
C ALA A 70 -15.20 1.92 -8.00
N ARG A 71 -14.57 2.56 -7.04
CA ARG A 71 -13.62 3.66 -7.28
C ARG A 71 -12.28 3.34 -6.64
N ILE A 72 -11.19 3.71 -7.30
CA ILE A 72 -9.86 3.53 -6.73
C ILE A 72 -9.68 4.43 -5.50
N THR A 73 -8.96 3.94 -4.48
CA THR A 73 -8.56 4.75 -3.32
C THR A 73 -7.18 5.38 -3.54
N ALA A 74 -6.79 6.32 -2.68
CA ALA A 74 -5.42 6.83 -2.66
C ALA A 74 -4.38 5.70 -2.47
N ASP A 75 -4.66 4.74 -1.57
CA ASP A 75 -3.81 3.57 -1.35
C ASP A 75 -3.72 2.66 -2.60
N GLY A 76 -4.80 2.53 -3.37
CA GLY A 76 -4.79 1.84 -4.66
C GLY A 76 -3.87 2.51 -5.69
N VAL A 77 -3.91 3.84 -5.77
CA VAL A 77 -3.01 4.63 -6.63
C VAL A 77 -1.55 4.44 -6.19
N LEU A 78 -1.28 4.50 -4.89
CA LEU A 78 0.06 4.26 -4.33
C LEU A 78 0.58 2.86 -4.64
N ALA A 79 -0.27 1.83 -4.56
CA ALA A 79 0.11 0.46 -4.90
C ALA A 79 0.56 0.33 -6.37
N LEU A 80 -0.11 1.02 -7.30
CA LEU A 80 0.29 1.06 -8.71
C LEU A 80 1.61 1.79 -8.92
N GLN A 81 1.79 2.94 -8.27
CA GLN A 81 3.04 3.72 -8.36
C GLN A 81 4.22 2.93 -7.79
N TYR A 82 4.01 2.26 -6.65
CA TYR A 82 4.99 1.40 -6.00
C TYR A 82 5.39 0.22 -6.89
N ARG A 83 4.40 -0.50 -7.46
CA ARG A 83 4.65 -1.63 -8.37
C ARG A 83 5.49 -1.20 -9.57
N ARG A 84 5.22 -0.04 -10.19
CA ARG A 84 5.99 0.49 -11.32
C ARG A 84 7.46 0.76 -10.98
N ARG A 85 7.76 1.09 -9.73
CA ARG A 85 9.13 1.38 -9.25
C ARG A 85 9.86 0.16 -8.71
N ARG A 86 9.14 -0.92 -8.39
CA ARG A 86 9.71 -2.12 -7.75
C ARG A 86 10.91 -2.70 -8.49
N ASP A 87 10.91 -2.69 -9.82
CA ASP A 87 11.97 -3.29 -10.63
C ASP A 87 13.19 -2.37 -10.82
N GLN A 88 13.25 -1.24 -10.11
CA GLN A 88 14.35 -0.27 -10.17
C GLN A 88 15.19 -0.31 -8.89
N PRO A 89 16.52 -0.16 -9.00
CA PRO A 89 17.41 -0.11 -7.84
C PRO A 89 17.10 1.12 -6.98
N ALA A 90 16.97 0.92 -5.66
CA ALA A 90 16.72 2.02 -4.74
C ALA A 90 17.96 2.94 -4.59
N PRO A 91 17.78 4.27 -4.56
CA PRO A 91 18.87 5.19 -4.30
C PRO A 91 19.35 5.11 -2.85
N ALA A 92 20.65 5.32 -2.64
CA ALA A 92 21.25 5.43 -1.31
C ALA A 92 20.81 6.74 -0.64
N GLN A 93 20.45 6.68 0.65
CA GLN A 93 19.95 7.82 1.44
C GLN A 93 20.96 8.22 2.52
N ARG A 94 20.95 9.50 2.91
CA ARG A 94 21.92 10.11 3.83
C ARG A 94 21.25 10.45 5.17
N PRO A 95 21.94 10.34 6.32
CA PRO A 95 21.29 10.47 7.62
C PRO A 95 20.95 11.91 8.02
N ALA A 96 19.87 12.09 8.79
CA ALA A 96 19.49 13.31 9.51
C ALA A 96 18.99 12.96 10.92
N GLU A 97 19.09 13.91 11.86
CA GLU A 97 19.05 13.67 13.31
C GLU A 97 17.88 14.43 13.96
N VAL A 98 16.91 13.71 14.54
CA VAL A 98 15.92 14.23 15.49
C VAL A 98 15.59 13.11 16.48
N ALA A 99 15.63 13.37 17.78
CA ALA A 99 15.23 12.43 18.82
C ALA A 99 14.06 13.01 19.63
N ASP A 100 12.97 12.25 19.73
CA ASP A 100 11.78 12.54 20.54
C ASP A 100 11.62 11.42 21.59
N PRO A 101 11.29 11.70 22.85
CA PRO A 101 11.17 10.67 23.90
C PRO A 101 9.96 9.70 23.80
N ALA A 102 9.06 9.83 22.81
CA ALA A 102 7.94 8.90 22.58
C ALA A 102 8.22 7.76 21.56
N LEU A 103 9.49 7.41 21.35
CA LEU A 103 9.91 6.51 20.27
C LEU A 103 9.95 5.03 20.66
N VAL A 104 9.48 4.18 19.75
CA VAL A 104 9.56 2.72 19.79
C VAL A 104 10.88 2.30 19.12
N PRO A 105 11.75 1.52 19.78
CA PRO A 105 12.92 0.94 19.14
C PRO A 105 12.50 -0.16 18.16
N LEU A 106 12.99 -0.08 16.92
CA LEU A 106 12.76 -1.08 15.88
C LEU A 106 14.09 -1.64 15.37
N GLU A 107 14.10 -2.94 15.08
CA GLU A 107 15.15 -3.62 14.35
C GLU A 107 14.61 -4.14 13.01
N LEU A 108 15.06 -3.53 11.92
CA LEU A 108 14.70 -3.91 10.55
C LEU A 108 15.84 -4.67 9.87
N LEU A 109 15.49 -5.65 9.04
CA LEU A 109 16.42 -6.33 8.14
C LEU A 109 16.61 -5.51 6.86
N ASP A 110 17.69 -5.77 6.13
CA ASP A 110 17.89 -5.21 4.78
C ASP A 110 16.67 -5.42 3.86
N SER A 111 16.04 -6.61 3.95
CA SER A 111 14.85 -6.95 3.19
C SER A 111 13.61 -6.12 3.53
N GLU A 112 13.61 -5.43 4.68
CA GLU A 112 12.55 -4.51 5.11
C GLU A 112 12.93 -3.06 4.83
N MET A 113 14.21 -2.70 4.92
CA MET A 113 14.71 -1.37 4.56
C MET A 113 14.60 -1.08 3.07
N GLU A 114 14.83 -2.07 2.22
CA GLU A 114 14.81 -1.91 0.77
C GLU A 114 13.43 -1.45 0.23
N PRO A 115 12.30 -2.04 0.65
CA PRO A 115 10.97 -1.50 0.39
C PRO A 115 10.76 -0.04 0.78
N LEU A 116 11.29 0.40 1.93
CA LEU A 116 11.17 1.78 2.41
C LEU A 116 11.91 2.76 1.50
N ARG A 117 13.15 2.41 1.11
CA ARG A 117 13.94 3.22 0.17
C ARG A 117 13.27 3.33 -1.20
N ARG A 118 12.68 2.24 -1.69
CA ARG A 118 11.89 2.22 -2.94
C ARG A 118 10.66 3.12 -2.85
N PHE A 119 9.94 3.11 -1.73
CA PHE A 119 8.79 3.99 -1.51
C PHE A 119 9.19 5.46 -1.55
N LEU A 120 10.30 5.83 -0.89
CA LEU A 120 10.83 7.20 -0.88
C LEU A 120 11.34 7.69 -2.24
N ALA A 121 11.62 6.77 -3.17
CA ALA A 121 12.07 7.09 -4.53
C ALA A 121 10.90 7.34 -5.51
N ILE A 122 9.64 7.22 -5.09
CA ILE A 122 8.48 7.53 -5.92
C ILE A 122 8.40 9.07 -6.10
N PRO A 123 8.54 9.59 -7.33
CA PRO A 123 8.56 11.03 -7.57
C PRO A 123 7.17 11.63 -7.39
N GLY A 124 7.11 12.86 -6.87
CA GLY A 124 5.86 13.61 -6.73
C GLY A 124 4.86 13.01 -5.74
N LEU A 125 5.32 12.14 -4.85
CA LEU A 125 4.48 11.50 -3.85
C LEU A 125 4.12 12.50 -2.75
N GLY A 126 2.95 13.14 -2.89
CA GLY A 126 2.41 14.11 -1.93
C GLY A 126 1.77 13.48 -0.69
N ASP A 127 2.12 12.24 -0.34
CA ASP A 127 1.54 11.52 0.79
C ASP A 127 2.30 11.83 2.08
N ALA A 128 1.59 12.16 3.16
CA ALA A 128 2.18 12.50 4.45
C ALA A 128 3.08 11.39 5.02
N ARG A 129 2.79 10.12 4.68
CA ARG A 129 3.60 8.95 5.07
C ARG A 129 5.02 8.99 4.50
N VAL A 130 5.25 9.73 3.41
CA VAL A 130 6.60 9.89 2.83
C VAL A 130 7.53 10.61 3.79
N VAL A 131 7.04 11.67 4.45
CA VAL A 131 7.82 12.40 5.45
C VAL A 131 8.13 11.47 6.63
N LEU A 132 7.11 10.78 7.14
CA LEU A 132 7.26 9.84 8.25
C LEU A 132 8.29 8.73 7.96
N VAL A 133 8.23 8.11 6.77
CA VAL A 133 9.19 7.06 6.38
C VAL A 133 10.59 7.64 6.13
N ARG A 134 10.69 8.86 5.57
CA ARG A 134 11.98 9.51 5.33
C ARG A 134 12.71 9.74 6.63
N ASP A 135 12.05 10.35 7.60
CA ASP A 135 12.64 10.68 8.90
C ASP A 135 13.22 9.43 9.57
N VAL A 136 12.48 8.31 9.52
CA VAL A 136 12.92 7.04 10.09
C VAL A 136 14.12 6.44 9.35
N VAL A 137 14.07 6.38 8.03
CA VAL A 137 15.14 5.75 7.23
C VAL A 137 16.43 6.56 7.34
N GLU A 138 16.34 7.88 7.47
CA GLU A 138 17.48 8.76 7.68
C GLU A 138 18.10 8.58 9.08
N GLN A 139 17.29 8.30 10.11
CA GLN A 139 17.78 8.02 11.46
C GLN A 139 18.35 6.60 11.62
N ALA A 140 18.06 5.69 10.69
CA ALA A 140 18.45 4.30 10.79
C ALA A 140 19.97 4.11 10.83
N ARG A 141 20.44 3.29 11.78
CA ARG A 141 21.84 2.93 11.97
C ARG A 141 22.05 1.47 11.61
N ALA A 142 22.99 1.21 10.71
CA ALA A 142 23.39 -0.16 10.39
C ALA A 142 24.09 -0.79 11.62
N VAL A 143 23.69 -1.99 11.98
CA VAL A 143 24.35 -2.76 13.04
C VAL A 143 25.64 -3.36 12.47
N PRO A 144 26.82 -3.07 13.07
CA PRO A 144 28.09 -3.61 12.58
C PRO A 144 28.08 -5.14 12.50
N GLY A 145 28.60 -5.69 11.40
CA GLY A 145 28.74 -7.13 11.21
C GLY A 145 27.46 -7.88 10.84
N GLY A 146 26.36 -7.19 10.51
CA GLY A 146 25.08 -7.79 10.17
C GLY A 146 24.32 -7.12 9.02
N ARG A 147 23.13 -7.65 8.73
CA ARG A 147 22.13 -7.13 7.76
C ARG A 147 20.93 -6.47 8.44
N ARG A 148 21.22 -5.80 9.56
CA ARG A 148 20.22 -5.27 10.49
C ARG A 148 20.41 -3.77 10.65
N TRP A 149 19.30 -3.09 10.86
CA TRP A 149 19.21 -1.65 11.03
C TRP A 149 18.44 -1.37 12.31
N GLN A 150 19.02 -0.53 13.15
CA GLN A 150 18.39 -0.01 14.36
C GLN A 150 17.83 1.38 14.07
N LEU A 151 16.60 1.62 14.47
CA LEU A 151 15.90 2.88 14.31
C LEU A 151 14.94 3.07 15.47
N THR A 152 14.53 4.31 15.66
CA THR A 152 13.54 4.71 16.65
C THR A 152 12.38 5.36 15.90
N ALA A 153 11.16 4.91 16.16
CA ALA A 153 9.99 5.33 15.41
C ALA A 153 8.81 5.67 16.31
N THR A 154 8.06 6.73 15.99
CA THR A 154 6.76 7.01 16.62
C THR A 154 5.72 5.98 16.16
N ALA A 155 4.56 5.92 16.83
CA ALA A 155 3.46 5.06 16.39
C ALA A 155 3.04 5.32 14.93
N GLN A 156 2.94 6.59 14.52
CA GLN A 156 2.62 6.96 13.14
C GLN A 156 3.68 6.50 12.14
N GLN A 157 4.95 6.53 12.54
CA GLN A 157 6.05 6.04 11.73
C GLN A 157 6.04 4.51 11.62
N VAL A 158 5.73 3.78 12.70
CA VAL A 158 5.51 2.33 12.68
C VAL A 158 4.40 1.97 11.70
N GLU A 159 3.29 2.72 11.71
CA GLU A 159 2.18 2.53 10.78
C GLU A 159 2.58 2.80 9.32
N ALA A 160 3.34 3.86 9.08
CA ALA A 160 3.83 4.20 7.75
C ALA A 160 4.81 3.14 7.20
N ILE A 161 5.73 2.63 8.03
CA ILE A 161 6.61 1.50 7.68
C ILE A 161 5.77 0.27 7.34
N GLY A 162 4.80 -0.06 8.20
CA GLY A 162 3.93 -1.19 7.98
C GLY A 162 3.14 -1.09 6.68
N PHE A 163 2.63 0.11 6.37
CA PHE A 163 1.97 0.37 5.10
C PHE A 163 2.88 0.09 3.90
N VAL A 164 4.14 0.54 3.92
CA VAL A 164 5.07 0.28 2.81
C VAL A 164 5.41 -1.20 2.68
N LEU A 165 5.62 -1.92 3.79
CA LEU A 165 5.86 -3.36 3.77
C LEU A 165 4.65 -4.14 3.27
N ARG A 166 3.44 -3.66 3.55
CA ARG A 166 2.21 -4.17 2.96
C ARG A 166 2.17 -3.94 1.45
N LEU A 167 2.56 -2.76 0.94
CA LEU A 167 2.67 -2.52 -0.50
C LEU A 167 3.63 -3.52 -1.17
N GLU A 168 4.79 -3.77 -0.55
CA GLU A 168 5.73 -4.79 -1.05
C GLU A 168 5.09 -6.19 -1.06
N ALA A 169 4.35 -6.55 0.00
CA ALA A 169 3.67 -7.83 0.07
C ALA A 169 2.67 -8.04 -1.07
N LEU A 170 1.92 -6.99 -1.45
CA LEU A 170 0.98 -7.03 -2.58
C LEU A 170 1.68 -7.37 -3.90
N THR A 171 2.95 -7.00 -4.06
CA THR A 171 3.73 -7.24 -5.29
C THR A 171 4.40 -8.61 -5.36
N GLY A 172 4.39 -9.40 -4.28
CA GLY A 172 4.92 -10.76 -4.32
C GLY A 172 5.23 -11.37 -2.96
N THR A 173 6.31 -10.93 -2.32
CA THR A 173 6.79 -11.58 -1.10
C THR A 173 6.26 -10.90 0.16
N ALA A 174 5.43 -11.61 0.92
CA ALA A 174 4.87 -11.10 2.18
C ALA A 174 5.75 -11.36 3.42
N ARG A 175 6.96 -11.89 3.24
CA ARG A 175 7.83 -12.33 4.36
C ARG A 175 8.22 -11.18 5.28
N ALA A 176 8.68 -10.07 4.69
CA ALA A 176 9.05 -8.86 5.42
C ALA A 176 7.85 -8.31 6.21
N TRP A 177 6.68 -8.24 5.54
CA TRP A 177 5.44 -7.79 6.17
C TRP A 177 5.00 -8.67 7.35
N HIS A 178 4.97 -10.00 7.20
CA HIS A 178 4.54 -10.89 8.27
C HIS A 178 5.54 -10.92 9.45
N ARG A 179 6.84 -10.79 9.17
CA ARG A 179 7.84 -10.63 10.24
C ARG A 179 7.57 -9.35 11.02
N PHE A 180 7.43 -8.23 10.32
CA PHE A 180 7.17 -6.92 10.92
C PHE A 180 5.90 -6.95 11.79
N LEU A 181 4.80 -7.49 11.27
CA LEU A 181 3.55 -7.65 12.04
C LEU A 181 3.70 -8.51 13.29
N ARG A 182 4.51 -9.57 13.24
CA ARG A 182 4.74 -10.45 14.39
C ARG A 182 5.55 -9.75 15.49
N GLU A 183 6.50 -8.89 15.10
CA GLU A 183 7.40 -8.22 16.04
C GLU A 183 6.81 -6.92 16.60
N TYR A 184 6.07 -6.17 15.79
CA TYR A 184 5.60 -4.81 16.15
C TYR A 184 4.08 -4.66 16.16
N GLY A 185 3.35 -5.74 15.84
CA GLY A 185 1.89 -5.73 15.79
C GLY A 185 1.32 -5.09 14.51
N PRO A 186 0.00 -5.22 14.29
CA PRO A 186 -0.66 -4.51 13.22
C PRO A 186 -0.70 -3.00 13.48
N PRO A 187 -0.59 -2.15 12.44
CA PRO A 187 -0.85 -0.72 12.57
C PRO A 187 -2.22 -0.52 13.21
N ILE A 188 -2.31 0.39 14.19
CA ILE A 188 -3.55 0.66 14.91
C ILE A 188 -4.54 1.18 13.87
N ARG A 189 -5.66 0.48 13.68
CA ARG A 189 -6.71 1.00 12.79
C ARG A 189 -7.15 2.35 13.36
N PRO A 190 -7.21 3.42 12.54
CA PRO A 190 -7.90 4.61 12.99
C PRO A 190 -9.32 4.22 13.36
N ALA A 191 -9.77 4.67 14.53
CA ALA A 191 -11.14 4.52 14.95
C ALA A 191 -12.04 5.10 13.84
N ARG A 192 -13.02 4.30 13.41
CA ARG A 192 -14.04 4.70 12.44
C ARG A 192 -14.84 5.89 12.92
#